data_AF-A0A3M1IC87-F1
#
_entry.id   AF-A0A3M1IC87-F1
#
_cell.length_a   1.000
_cell.length_b   1.000
_cell.length_c   1.000
_cell.angle_alpha   90.00
_cell.angle_beta   90.00
_cell.angle_gamma   90.00
#
_symmetry.space_group_name_H-M   'P 1'
#
loop_
_entity.id
_entity.type
_entity.pdbx_description
1 polymer ?
#
loop_
_entity_poly.entity_id
_entity_poly.type
_entity_poly.pdbx_seq_one_letter_code
_entity_poly.pdbx_strand_id
1 'polypeptide(L)'
;MAKEKSKDRLNPSLQKAKNHLNLAKRPLHIAGGKPMSEAFLNVYFKVFSAEQLLRFEDLFLSNKKKLDELGISGEKFMEMIRESYERYQKFKKLDPFTPMDKKGEKYVRNYLQETIDKVHKNVQKARQGK
;
A
#
# COMPACT_ATOMS: atom_id res chain seq x y z
N MET A 1 -41.24 -26.79 16.34
CA MET A 1 -39.94 -27.31 16.83
C MET A 1 -38.83 -26.72 15.98
N ALA A 2 -37.83 -26.15 16.66
CA ALA A 2 -36.77 -25.32 16.10
C ALA A 2 -35.70 -26.15 15.36
N LYS A 3 -35.10 -25.58 14.31
CA LYS A 3 -33.73 -25.92 13.88
C LYS A 3 -32.96 -24.64 13.53
N GLU A 4 -32.34 -24.13 14.59
CA GLU A 4 -30.90 -23.84 14.67
C GLU A 4 -30.26 -23.01 13.54
N LYS A 5 -30.16 -21.70 13.82
CA LYS A 5 -29.21 -20.77 13.22
C LYS A 5 -27.80 -21.10 13.73
N SER A 6 -27.03 -21.89 12.98
CA SER A 6 -25.58 -21.97 13.18
C SER A 6 -24.88 -21.20 12.07
N LYS A 7 -24.85 -19.87 12.24
CA LYS A 7 -23.89 -19.01 11.53
C LYS A 7 -22.51 -19.39 12.04
N ASP A 8 -21.78 -20.20 11.28
CA ASP A 8 -20.34 -20.39 11.41
C ASP A 8 -19.66 -19.01 11.42
N ARG A 9 -19.43 -18.47 12.61
CA ARG A 9 -18.56 -17.32 12.80
C ARG A 9 -17.15 -17.85 12.65
N LEU A 10 -16.61 -17.75 11.42
CA LEU A 10 -15.22 -18.06 11.16
C LEU A 10 -14.33 -17.35 12.20
N ASN A 11 -13.44 -18.12 12.82
CA ASN A 11 -12.43 -17.63 13.75
C ASN A 11 -11.65 -16.46 13.10
N PRO A 12 -11.47 -15.31 13.76
CA PRO A 12 -10.76 -14.16 13.20
C PRO A 12 -9.36 -14.50 12.65
N SER A 13 -8.67 -15.46 13.26
CA SER A 13 -7.36 -15.94 12.81
C SER A 13 -7.44 -16.73 11.51
N LEU A 14 -8.52 -17.51 11.30
CA LEU A 14 -8.79 -18.23 10.06
C LEU A 14 -9.32 -17.30 8.97
N GLN A 15 -10.06 -16.24 9.32
CA GLN A 15 -10.45 -15.19 8.38
C GLN A 15 -9.22 -14.42 7.91
N LYS A 16 -8.30 -14.09 8.82
CA LYS A 16 -7.02 -13.45 8.52
C LYS A 16 -6.14 -14.37 7.65
N ALA A 17 -6.05 -15.65 7.98
CA ALA A 17 -5.31 -16.64 7.19
C ALA A 17 -5.92 -16.86 5.80
N LYS A 18 -7.26 -16.91 5.66
CA LYS A 18 -7.94 -16.99 4.35
C LYS A 18 -7.75 -15.71 3.53
N ASN A 19 -7.74 -14.54 4.18
CA ASN A 19 -7.40 -13.29 3.51
C ASN A 19 -5.95 -13.34 2.99
N HIS A 20 -4.99 -13.76 3.83
CA HIS A 20 -3.58 -13.94 3.43
C HIS A 20 -3.39 -15.02 2.33
N LEU A 21 -4.16 -16.10 2.36
CA LEU A 21 -4.10 -17.18 1.36
C LEU A 21 -4.69 -16.76 0.01
N ASN A 22 -5.70 -15.87 0.01
CA ASN A 22 -6.20 -15.23 -1.21
C ASN A 22 -5.27 -14.13 -1.75
N LEU A 23 -4.49 -13.48 -0.87
CA LEU A 23 -3.43 -12.53 -1.26
C LEU A 23 -2.28 -13.23 -2.01
N ALA A 24 -1.95 -14.47 -1.68
CA ALA A 24 -0.92 -15.25 -2.37
C ALA A 24 -1.30 -15.69 -3.81
N LYS A 25 -2.59 -15.65 -4.18
CA LYS A 25 -3.09 -15.97 -5.53
C LYS A 25 -3.28 -14.73 -6.42
N ARG A 26 -2.93 -13.54 -5.93
CA ARG A 26 -3.14 -12.28 -6.64
C ARG A 26 -1.84 -11.84 -7.32
N PRO A 27 -1.76 -11.81 -8.66
CA PRO A 27 -0.71 -11.02 -9.30
C PRO A 27 -0.87 -9.58 -8.81
N LEU A 28 0.22 -8.94 -8.41
CA LEU A 28 0.24 -7.67 -7.68
C LEU A 28 -0.86 -6.70 -8.07
N HIS A 29 -1.71 -6.38 -7.09
CA HIS A 29 -2.74 -5.37 -7.20
C HIS A 29 -2.17 -4.05 -6.70
N ILE A 30 -1.37 -3.34 -7.49
CA ILE A 30 -1.13 -1.92 -7.18
C ILE A 30 -1.56 -1.03 -8.34
N ALA A 31 -2.88 -1.03 -8.57
CA ALA A 31 -3.63 -0.01 -9.30
C ALA A 31 -5.11 0.00 -8.84
N GLY A 32 -5.34 -0.14 -7.52
CA GLY A 32 -6.69 -0.09 -6.94
C GLY A 32 -7.65 -1.19 -7.43
N GLY A 33 -7.13 -2.36 -7.81
CA GLY A 33 -7.89 -3.49 -8.34
C GLY A 33 -7.50 -3.94 -9.75
N LYS A 34 -6.52 -3.27 -10.38
CA LYS A 34 -6.00 -3.68 -11.70
C LYS A 34 -4.60 -4.30 -11.57
N PRO A 35 -4.28 -5.35 -12.35
CA PRO A 35 -2.94 -5.88 -12.43
C PRO A 35 -2.01 -4.86 -13.10
N MET A 36 -0.84 -4.64 -12.52
CA MET A 36 0.21 -3.82 -13.12
C MET A 36 0.94 -4.60 -14.22
N SER A 37 1.51 -3.89 -15.20
CA SER A 37 2.27 -4.55 -16.27
C SER A 37 3.53 -5.22 -15.71
N GLU A 38 3.92 -6.35 -16.31
CA GLU A 38 5.11 -7.09 -15.88
C GLU A 38 6.41 -6.27 -16.06
N ALA A 39 6.49 -5.45 -17.10
CA ALA A 39 7.58 -4.50 -17.31
C ALA A 39 7.67 -3.47 -16.18
N PHE A 40 6.52 -2.93 -15.73
CA PHE A 40 6.47 -2.03 -14.59
C PHE A 40 6.93 -2.74 -13.32
N LEU A 41 6.41 -3.94 -13.06
CA LEU A 41 6.77 -4.71 -11.88
C LEU A 41 8.25 -5.14 -11.85
N ASN A 42 8.85 -5.49 -12.99
CA ASN A 42 10.24 -5.92 -13.08
C ASN A 42 11.25 -4.83 -12.72
N VAL A 43 10.91 -3.56 -12.94
CA VAL A 43 11.73 -2.43 -12.47
C VAL A 43 11.72 -2.34 -10.94
N TYR A 44 10.60 -2.68 -10.31
CA TYR A 44 10.37 -2.54 -8.89
C TYR A 44 10.81 -3.79 -8.10
N PHE A 45 10.65 -4.99 -8.64
CA PHE A 45 11.03 -6.24 -7.97
C PHE A 45 12.52 -6.41 -7.69
N LYS A 46 13.38 -5.64 -8.37
CA LYS A 46 14.81 -5.58 -8.03
C LYS A 46 15.07 -4.84 -6.71
N VAL A 47 14.12 -4.01 -6.27
CA VAL A 47 14.24 -3.10 -5.12
C VAL A 47 13.29 -3.47 -3.98
N PHE A 48 12.10 -4.01 -4.29
CA PHE A 48 11.07 -4.38 -3.31
C PHE A 48 10.77 -5.88 -3.39
N SER A 49 10.63 -6.52 -2.22
CA SER A 49 10.14 -7.89 -2.14
C SER A 49 8.63 -7.97 -2.33
N ALA A 50 8.12 -9.15 -2.70
CA ALA A 50 6.68 -9.38 -2.82
C ALA A 50 5.93 -9.04 -1.51
N GLU A 51 6.48 -9.41 -0.36
CA GLU A 51 5.87 -9.09 0.93
C GLU A 51 5.80 -7.59 1.22
N GLN A 52 6.80 -6.82 0.80
CA GLN A 52 6.80 -5.36 0.93
C GLN A 52 5.70 -4.75 0.10
N LEU A 53 5.51 -5.25 -1.12
CA LEU A 53 4.45 -4.79 -2.02
C LEU A 53 3.06 -5.08 -1.44
N LEU A 54 2.85 -6.23 -0.79
CA LEU A 54 1.61 -6.52 -0.05
C LEU A 54 1.38 -5.50 1.09
N ARG A 55 2.42 -5.16 1.84
CA ARG A 55 2.31 -4.16 2.93
C ARG A 55 2.02 -2.76 2.41
N PHE A 56 2.50 -2.43 1.21
CA PHE A 56 2.15 -1.18 0.54
C PHE A 56 0.72 -1.20 -0.03
N GLU A 57 0.24 -2.34 -0.52
CA GLU A 57 -1.15 -2.51 -0.93
C GLU A 57 -2.11 -2.30 0.25
N ASP A 58 -1.81 -2.88 1.42
CA ASP A 58 -2.58 -2.64 2.65
C ASP A 58 -2.62 -1.15 3.01
N LEU A 59 -1.50 -0.44 2.84
CA LEU A 59 -1.43 1.02 3.08
C LEU A 59 -2.28 1.80 2.07
N PHE A 60 -2.25 1.42 0.79
CA PHE A 60 -3.10 2.01 -0.24
C PHE A 60 -4.58 1.81 0.08
N LEU A 61 -5.00 0.58 0.38
CA LEU A 61 -6.39 0.23 0.64
C LEU A 61 -6.94 0.92 1.90
N SER A 62 -6.14 0.98 2.97
CA SER A 62 -6.53 1.68 4.20
C SER A 62 -6.69 3.20 4.01
N ASN A 63 -6.00 3.79 3.02
CA ASN A 63 -6.11 5.20 2.68
C ASN A 63 -6.96 5.48 1.42
N LYS A 64 -7.61 4.46 0.84
CA LYS A 64 -8.27 4.54 -0.47
C LYS A 64 -9.19 5.74 -0.60
N LYS A 65 -10.08 5.99 0.37
CA LYS A 65 -10.98 7.15 0.36
C LYS A 65 -10.24 8.48 0.25
N LYS A 66 -9.17 8.66 1.03
CA LYS A 66 -8.37 9.90 0.99
C LYS A 66 -7.65 10.03 -0.34
N LEU A 67 -7.08 8.94 -0.84
CA LEU A 67 -6.37 8.90 -2.12
C LEU A 67 -7.32 9.20 -3.30
N ASP A 68 -8.53 8.63 -3.29
CA ASP A 68 -9.58 8.90 -4.28
C ASP A 68 -9.98 10.39 -4.26
N GLU A 69 -10.17 10.97 -3.07
CA GLU A 69 -10.46 12.41 -2.92
C GLU A 69 -9.31 13.33 -3.39
N LEU A 70 -8.08 12.81 -3.37
CA LEU A 70 -6.88 13.47 -3.87
C LEU A 70 -6.59 13.17 -5.36
N GLY A 71 -7.38 12.30 -6.00
CA GLY A 71 -7.14 11.87 -7.39
C GLY A 71 -5.88 11.02 -7.57
N ILE A 72 -5.40 10.36 -6.53
CA ILE A 72 -4.17 9.54 -6.56
C ILE A 72 -4.52 8.12 -7.00
N SER A 73 -4.10 7.74 -8.21
CA SER A 73 -4.20 6.37 -8.72
C SER A 73 -3.18 5.45 -8.04
N GLY A 74 -3.35 4.13 -8.17
CA GLY A 74 -2.35 3.19 -7.64
C GLY A 74 -1.01 3.25 -8.38
N GLU A 75 -0.98 3.60 -9.67
CA GLU A 75 0.25 3.94 -10.39
C GLU A 75 0.95 5.13 -9.74
N LYS A 76 0.21 6.20 -9.46
CA LYS A 76 0.78 7.37 -8.80
C LYS A 76 1.26 7.04 -7.38
N PHE A 77 0.55 6.18 -6.66
CA PHE A 77 0.98 5.70 -5.36
C PHE A 77 2.28 4.88 -5.42
N MET A 78 2.48 4.08 -6.47
CA MET A 78 3.74 3.35 -6.70
C MET A 78 4.91 4.28 -7.00
N GLU A 79 4.67 5.35 -7.76
CA GLU A 79 5.66 6.42 -7.95
C GLU A 79 6.02 7.06 -6.59
N MET A 80 5.02 7.35 -5.76
CA MET A 80 5.26 7.90 -4.42
C MET A 80 6.10 6.96 -3.55
N ILE A 81 5.87 5.64 -3.59
CA ILE A 81 6.69 4.64 -2.89
C ILE A 81 8.15 4.72 -3.36
N ARG A 82 8.35 4.74 -4.68
CA ARG A 82 9.68 4.84 -5.30
C ARG A 82 10.41 6.12 -4.87
N GLU A 83 9.77 7.27 -5.04
CA GLU A 83 10.33 8.57 -4.66
C GLU A 83 10.66 8.65 -3.16
N SER A 84 9.80 8.08 -2.33
CA SER A 84 10.02 8.01 -0.88
C SER A 84 11.23 7.15 -0.53
N TYR A 85 11.43 6.03 -1.23
CA TYR A 85 12.60 5.19 -1.02
C TYR A 85 13.88 5.84 -1.54
N GLU A 86 13.84 6.52 -2.69
CA GLU A 86 14.97 7.29 -3.19
C GLU A 86 15.42 8.36 -2.19
N ARG A 87 14.47 9.01 -1.49
CA ARG A 87 14.79 9.95 -0.39
C ARG A 87 15.52 9.25 0.75
N TYR A 88 15.07 8.06 1.15
CA TYR A 88 15.75 7.25 2.16
C TYR A 88 17.16 6.85 1.72
N GLN A 89 17.31 6.38 0.48
CA GLN A 89 18.60 6.02 -0.10
C GLN A 89 19.57 7.21 -0.09
N LYS A 90 19.12 8.40 -0.51
CA LYS A 90 19.91 9.63 -0.45
C LYS A 90 20.32 9.97 0.98
N PHE A 91 19.38 9.92 1.93
CA PHE A 91 19.67 10.19 3.34
C PHE A 91 20.68 9.20 3.95
N LYS A 92 20.60 7.93 3.55
CA LYS A 92 21.49 6.87 4.02
C LYS A 92 22.74 6.67 3.16
N LYS A 93 22.91 7.46 2.08
CA LYS A 93 23.98 7.31 1.08
C LYS A 93 24.07 5.89 0.51
N LEU A 94 22.91 5.29 0.21
CA LEU A 94 22.80 3.97 -0.40
C LEU A 94 22.78 4.08 -1.92
N ASP A 95 23.28 3.05 -2.61
CA ASP A 95 23.18 2.96 -4.06
C ASP A 95 21.72 2.84 -4.52
N PRO A 96 21.36 3.38 -5.70
CA PRO A 96 19.98 3.33 -6.22
C PRO A 96 19.40 1.92 -6.37
N PHE A 97 20.27 0.93 -6.58
CA PHE A 97 19.88 -0.47 -6.75
C PHE A 97 19.89 -1.26 -5.43
N THR A 98 20.19 -0.61 -4.31
CA THR A 98 20.14 -1.23 -2.99
C THR A 98 18.71 -1.70 -2.73
N PRO A 99 18.50 -3.00 -2.40
CA PRO A 99 17.19 -3.48 -2.01
C PRO A 99 16.70 -2.81 -0.72
N MET A 100 15.39 -2.61 -0.63
CA MET A 100 14.78 -2.01 0.55
C MET A 100 14.89 -2.91 1.77
N ASP A 101 15.58 -2.44 2.80
CA ASP A 101 15.63 -3.09 4.10
C ASP A 101 14.40 -2.73 4.97
N LYS A 102 14.25 -3.41 6.12
CA LYS A 102 13.12 -3.15 7.05
C LYS A 102 13.07 -1.69 7.52
N LYS A 103 14.22 -1.02 7.65
CA LYS A 103 14.29 0.39 8.07
C LYS A 103 13.82 1.32 6.96
N GLY A 104 14.24 1.07 5.72
CA GLY A 104 13.77 1.79 4.53
C GLY A 104 12.27 1.61 4.33
N GLU A 105 11.77 0.39 4.49
CA GLU A 105 10.32 0.13 4.41
C GLU A 105 9.53 0.91 5.45
N LYS A 106 9.97 0.87 6.72
CA LYS A 106 9.34 1.64 7.80
C LYS A 106 9.36 3.14 7.50
N TYR A 107 10.50 3.65 7.00
CA TYR A 107 10.61 5.06 6.60
C TYR A 107 9.60 5.41 5.52
N VAL A 108 9.53 4.62 4.44
CA VAL A 108 8.62 4.88 3.32
C VAL A 108 7.17 4.85 3.78
N ARG A 109 6.76 3.83 4.55
CA ARG A 109 5.38 3.73 5.06
C ARG A 109 5.00 4.92 5.93
N ASN A 110 5.87 5.34 6.84
CA ASN A 110 5.63 6.49 7.69
C ASN A 110 5.53 7.78 6.86
N TYR A 111 6.48 8.00 5.97
CA TYR A 111 6.52 9.19 5.11
C TYR A 111 5.28 9.30 4.22
N LEU A 112 4.83 8.18 3.62
CA LEU A 112 3.63 8.16 2.81
C LEU A 112 2.38 8.46 3.64
N GLN A 113 2.24 7.84 4.81
CA GLN A 113 1.09 8.09 5.68
C GLN A 113 1.01 9.57 6.09
N GLU A 114 2.13 10.14 6.54
CA GLU A 114 2.22 11.55 6.91
C GLU A 114 1.91 12.47 5.73
N THR A 115 2.41 12.14 4.54
CA THR A 115 2.17 12.91 3.31
C THR A 115 0.69 12.90 2.94
N ILE A 116 0.06 11.72 2.93
CA ILE A 116 -1.37 11.58 2.62
C ILE A 116 -2.21 12.40 3.61
N ASP A 117 -1.94 12.26 4.90
CA ASP A 117 -2.69 12.96 5.94
C ASP A 117 -2.53 14.47 5.85
N LYS A 118 -1.30 14.96 5.59
CA LYS A 118 -1.02 16.38 5.44
C LYS A 118 -1.71 16.97 4.21
N VAL A 119 -1.58 16.32 3.05
CA VAL A 119 -2.17 16.81 1.80
C VAL A 119 -3.70 16.77 1.88
N HIS A 120 -4.27 15.67 2.38
CA HIS A 120 -5.71 15.55 2.59
C HIS A 120 -6.24 16.65 3.52
N LYS A 121 -5.60 16.87 4.67
CA LYS A 121 -5.96 17.94 5.61
C LYS A 121 -5.94 19.32 4.96
N ASN A 122 -4.93 19.61 4.15
CA ASN A 122 -4.81 20.89 3.45
C ASN A 122 -5.93 21.08 2.41
N VAL A 123 -6.26 20.03 1.67
CA VAL A 123 -7.38 20.05 0.72
C VAL A 123 -8.71 20.27 1.42
N GLN A 124 -8.96 19.62 2.56
CA GLN A 124 -10.19 19.82 3.34
C GLN A 124 -10.30 21.25 3.87
N LYS A 125 -9.21 21.82 4.40
CA LYS A 125 -9.18 23.22 4.84
C LYS A 125 -9.48 24.20 3.70
N ALA A 126 -8.90 23.99 2.52
CA ALA A 126 -9.15 24.83 1.35
C ALA A 126 -10.61 24.76 0.87
N ARG A 127 -11.32 23.65 1.13
CA ARG A 127 -12.74 23.49 0.84
C ARG A 127 -13.66 24.14 1.87
N GLN A 128 -13.23 24.25 3.13
CA GLN A 128 -14.01 24.84 4.23
C GLN A 128 -13.83 26.36 4.37
N GLY A 129 -12.79 26.93 3.76
CA GLY A 129 -12.52 28.37 3.73
C GLY A 129 -13.14 29.09 2.52
N LYS A 130 -14.05 28.45 1.79
CA LYS A 130 -14.89 29.03 0.74
C LYS A 130 -16.34 28.98 1.21
#